data_AF-A0A1W9RGY8-F1
#
_entry.id   AF-A0A1W9RGY8-F1
#
_cell.length_a   1.000
_cell.length_b   1.000
_cell.length_c   1.000
_cell.angle_alpha   90.00
_cell.angle_beta   90.00
_cell.angle_gamma   90.00
#
_symmetry.space_group_name_H-M   'P 1'
#
loop_
_entity.id
_entity.type
_entity.pdbx_description
1 polymer ?
#
loop_
_entity_poly.entity_id
_entity_poly.type
_entity_poly.pdbx_seq_one_letter_code
_entity_poly.pdbx_strand_id
1 'polypeptide(L)'
;MAAKRREKALALLSGGLDSTVSLAMSFEAYEPACALFFDYGQHSALREEEAAERIASHYGIEFISLRIPWVEHFSDSRLISGKGEPPEGNEESIGGTEWRSVWVENRNGIFV
;
A
#
# COMPACT_ATOMS: atom_id res chain seq x y z
N MET A 1 -9.98 35.74 11.67
CA MET A 1 -10.57 34.39 11.69
C MET A 1 -9.44 33.43 11.99
N ALA A 2 -9.47 32.71 13.11
CA ALA A 2 -8.47 31.66 13.37
C ALA A 2 -8.70 30.51 12.38
N ALA A 3 -7.65 30.01 11.73
CA ALA A 3 -7.76 28.83 10.88
C ALA A 3 -8.30 27.66 11.71
N LYS A 4 -9.35 27.00 11.22
CA LYS A 4 -9.90 25.79 11.86
C LYS A 4 -8.79 24.73 11.84
N ARG A 5 -8.37 24.25 13.02
CA ARG A 5 -7.33 23.21 13.13
C ARG A 5 -7.85 21.95 12.43
N ARG A 6 -7.12 21.45 11.43
CA ARG A 6 -7.45 20.20 10.74
C ARG A 6 -7.06 19.03 11.63
N GLU A 7 -7.83 17.93 11.54
CA GLU A 7 -7.50 16.71 12.28
C GLU A 7 -6.27 16.06 11.65
N LYS A 8 -5.38 15.52 12.49
CA LYS A 8 -4.21 14.79 12.02
C LYS A 8 -4.64 13.45 11.44
N ALA A 9 -4.00 13.05 10.35
CA ALA A 9 -4.25 11.76 9.71
C ALA A 9 -2.95 10.99 9.46
N LEU A 10 -3.05 9.66 9.43
CA LEU A 10 -2.04 8.76 8.90
C LEU A 10 -2.50 8.33 7.51
N ALA A 11 -1.63 8.46 6.52
CA ALA A 11 -1.91 8.06 5.15
C ALA A 11 -1.31 6.68 4.86
N LEU A 12 -2.13 5.70 4.52
CA LEU A 12 -1.63 4.42 4.02
C LEU A 12 -1.18 4.61 2.57
N LEU A 13 0.12 4.44 2.31
CA LEU A 13 0.74 4.77 1.04
C LEU A 13 1.49 3.56 0.47
N SER A 14 0.94 2.93 -0.57
CA SER A 14 1.53 1.74 -1.20
C SER A 14 2.44 2.06 -2.40
N GLY A 15 2.59 3.34 -2.74
CA GLY A 15 3.29 3.78 -3.96
C GLY A 15 2.45 3.68 -5.25
N GLY A 16 1.20 3.23 -5.15
CA GLY A 16 0.27 3.10 -6.28
C GLY A 16 -0.58 4.35 -6.53
N LEU A 17 -1.30 4.36 -7.65
CA LEU A 17 -2.18 5.47 -8.07
C LEU A 17 -3.23 5.78 -7.01
N ASP A 18 -3.98 4.78 -6.56
CA ASP A 18 -5.12 4.96 -5.65
C ASP A 18 -4.67 5.55 -4.30
N SER A 19 -3.59 5.04 -3.71
CA SER A 19 -3.06 5.57 -2.46
C SER A 19 -2.51 6.99 -2.61
N THR A 20 -1.95 7.31 -3.78
CA THR A 20 -1.43 8.66 -4.09
C THR A 20 -2.57 9.67 -4.20
N VAL A 21 -3.63 9.33 -4.95
CA VAL A 21 -4.81 10.17 -5.09
C VAL A 21 -5.52 10.33 -3.74
N SER A 22 -5.65 9.25 -2.96
CA SER A 22 -6.20 9.31 -1.61
C SER A 22 -5.41 10.26 -0.70
N LEU A 23 -4.07 10.21 -0.73
CA LEU A 23 -3.23 11.15 0.00
C LEU A 23 -3.47 12.59 -0.48
N ALA A 24 -3.45 12.83 -1.79
CA ALA A 24 -3.66 14.16 -2.37
C ALA A 24 -5.00 14.77 -1.93
N MET A 25 -6.08 14.00 -2.01
CA MET A 25 -7.42 14.43 -1.61
C MET A 25 -7.52 14.67 -0.10
N SER A 26 -6.78 13.92 0.72
CA SER A 26 -6.84 14.06 2.18
C SER A 26 -6.43 15.45 2.68
N PHE A 27 -5.58 16.17 1.93
CA PHE A 27 -5.16 17.55 2.25
C PHE A 27 -6.31 18.58 2.18
N GLU A 28 -7.48 18.24 1.62
CA GLU A 28 -8.65 19.12 1.65
C GLU A 28 -9.29 19.17 3.05
N ALA A 29 -9.30 18.04 3.76
CA ALA A 29 -10.02 17.85 5.01
C ALA A 29 -9.11 17.65 6.24
N TYR A 30 -7.91 17.11 6.05
CA TYR A 30 -7.00 16.68 7.11
C TYR A 30 -5.63 17.35 7.02
N GLU A 31 -4.82 17.10 8.04
CA GLU A 31 -3.39 17.36 8.08
C GLU A 31 -2.65 16.01 8.13
N PRO A 32 -2.29 15.42 6.97
CA PRO A 32 -1.53 14.18 6.93
C PRO A 32 -0.18 14.38 7.63
N ALA A 33 0.02 13.68 8.75
CA ALA A 33 1.23 13.81 9.55
C ALA A 33 2.33 12.85 9.08
N CYS A 34 1.92 11.68 8.59
CA CYS A 34 2.84 10.61 8.20
C CYS A 34 2.19 9.71 7.13
N ALA A 35 3.01 9.23 6.20
CA ALA A 35 2.71 8.16 5.27
C ALA A 35 3.29 6.83 5.78
N LEU A 36 2.43 5.81 5.84
CA LEU A 36 2.78 4.45 6.23
C LEU A 36 2.81 3.53 5.01
N PHE A 37 3.96 2.90 4.79
CA PHE A 37 4.12 1.80 3.84
C PHE A 37 4.20 0.48 4.59
N PHE A 38 3.55 -0.56 4.07
CA PHE A 38 3.61 -1.91 4.63
C PHE A 38 4.33 -2.85 3.67
N ASP A 39 5.48 -3.36 4.12
CA ASP A 39 6.18 -4.48 3.50
C ASP A 39 5.69 -5.77 4.16
N TYR A 40 4.81 -6.50 3.47
CA TYR A 40 4.31 -7.81 3.89
C TYR A 40 5.01 -8.95 3.15
N GLY A 41 6.20 -8.71 2.61
CA GLY A 41 6.99 -9.66 1.85
C GLY A 41 6.61 -9.74 0.39
N GLN A 42 5.86 -8.77 -0.16
CA GLN A 42 5.47 -8.78 -1.56
C GLN A 42 6.67 -8.67 -2.51
N HIS A 43 6.59 -9.30 -3.69
CA HIS A 43 7.65 -9.28 -4.71
C HIS A 43 8.09 -7.85 -5.10
N SER A 44 7.14 -6.92 -5.13
CA SER A 44 7.33 -5.54 -5.53
C SER A 44 7.77 -4.62 -4.40
N ALA A 45 7.99 -5.12 -3.17
CA ALA A 45 8.16 -4.31 -1.96
C ALA A 45 9.18 -3.18 -2.14
N LEU A 46 10.37 -3.48 -2.67
CA LEU A 46 11.42 -2.46 -2.88
C LEU A 46 10.97 -1.34 -3.82
N ARG A 47 10.35 -1.68 -4.97
CA ARG A 47 9.90 -0.68 -5.94
C ARG A 47 8.73 0.13 -5.42
N GLU A 48 7.83 -0.51 -4.69
CA GLU A 48 6.68 0.15 -4.05
C GLU A 48 7.12 1.09 -2.93
N GLU A 49 8.07 0.68 -2.11
CA GLU A 49 8.67 1.50 -1.05
C GLU A 49 9.35 2.74 -1.63
N GLU A 50 10.20 2.58 -2.63
CA GLU A 50 10.85 3.71 -3.34
C GLU A 50 9.83 4.66 -3.99
N ALA A 51 8.72 4.14 -4.51
CA ALA A 51 7.64 4.97 -5.04
C ALA A 51 6.92 5.73 -3.92
N ALA A 52 6.55 5.04 -2.84
CA ALA A 52 5.86 5.61 -1.69
C ALA A 52 6.71 6.70 -1.00
N GLU A 53 8.00 6.45 -0.80
CA GLU A 53 8.94 7.43 -0.21
C GLU A 53 9.04 8.70 -1.06
N ARG A 54 9.13 8.56 -2.39
CA ARG A 54 9.15 9.71 -3.32
C ARG A 54 7.86 10.51 -3.27
N ILE A 55 6.71 9.85 -3.17
CA ILE A 55 5.41 10.51 -3.03
C ILE A 55 5.32 11.24 -1.69
N ALA A 56 5.68 10.60 -0.58
CA ALA A 56 5.70 11.22 0.75
C ALA A 56 6.63 12.45 0.76
N SER A 57 7.82 12.33 0.16
CA SER A 57 8.79 13.43 0.01
C SER A 57 8.23 14.58 -0.83
N HIS A 58 7.51 14.28 -1.92
CA HIS A 58 6.86 15.30 -2.75
C HIS A 58 5.84 16.14 -1.95
N TYR A 59 5.08 15.50 -1.05
CA TYR A 59 4.13 16.18 -0.18
C TYR A 59 4.74 16.73 1.12
N GLY A 60 6.04 16.49 1.37
CA GLY A 60 6.74 16.96 2.56
C GLY A 60 6.27 16.33 3.86
N ILE A 61 5.77 15.09 3.82
CA ILE A 61 5.30 14.36 5.01
C ILE A 61 6.28 13.26 5.41
N GLU A 62 6.31 12.92 6.70
CA GLU A 62 7.15 11.85 7.22
C GLU A 62 6.79 10.50 6.60
N PHE A 63 7.79 9.72 6.20
CA PHE A 63 7.61 8.38 5.65
C PHE A 63 8.07 7.32 6.64
N ILE A 64 7.22 6.34 6.91
CA ILE A 64 7.54 5.21 7.78
C ILE A 64 7.22 3.91 7.03
N SER A 65 8.22 3.05 6.95
CA SER A 65 8.11 1.70 6.40
C SER A 65 7.97 0.69 7.54
N LEU A 66 6.92 -0.13 7.49
CA LEU A 66 6.61 -1.16 8.47
C LEU A 66 6.70 -2.54 7.81
N ARG A 67 7.66 -3.34 8.28
CA ARG A 67 7.82 -4.71 7.82
C ARG A 67 6.97 -5.68 8.65
N ILE A 68 6.08 -6.41 8.01
CA ILE A 68 5.16 -7.39 8.60
C ILE A 68 5.34 -8.78 7.93
N PRO A 69 6.53 -9.40 8.06
CA PRO A 69 6.86 -10.61 7.30
C PRO A 69 5.98 -11.81 7.66
N TRP A 70 5.36 -11.80 8.83
CA TRP A 70 4.47 -12.86 9.32
C TRP A 70 3.21 -13.08 8.46
N VAL A 71 2.91 -12.19 7.50
CA VAL A 71 1.86 -12.41 6.49
C VAL A 71 2.14 -13.68 5.66
N GLU A 72 3.42 -13.99 5.42
CA GLU A 72 3.84 -15.18 4.69
C GLU A 72 3.43 -16.50 5.37
N HIS A 73 3.17 -16.48 6.68
CA HIS A 73 2.86 -17.67 7.45
C HIS A 73 1.43 -18.18 7.23
N PHE A 74 0.49 -17.30 6.85
CA PHE A 74 -0.92 -17.68 6.68
C PHE A 74 -1.46 -17.43 5.26
N SER A 75 -0.78 -16.64 4.45
CA SER A 75 -1.18 -16.37 3.08
C SER A 75 -0.49 -17.31 2.10
N ASP A 76 -1.27 -17.86 1.18
CA ASP A 76 -0.78 -18.65 0.04
C ASP A 76 -0.69 -17.81 -1.25
N SER A 77 -0.79 -16.49 -1.12
CA SER A 77 -0.73 -15.57 -2.25
C SER A 77 0.62 -15.61 -2.96
N ARG A 78 0.60 -15.79 -4.28
CA ARG A 78 1.77 -15.70 -5.17
C ARG A 78 2.32 -14.27 -5.30
N LEU A 79 1.63 -13.27 -4.73
CA LEU A 79 2.19 -11.92 -4.58
C LEU A 79 3.27 -11.85 -3.48
N ILE A 80 3.29 -12.81 -2.55
CA ILE A 80 4.29 -12.88 -1.49
C ILE A 80 5.51 -13.64 -2.01
N SER A 81 6.68 -13.05 -1.77
CA SER A 81 7.98 -13.63 -2.14
C SER A 81 8.12 -15.03 -1.53
N GLY A 82 8.55 -15.99 -2.34
CA GLY A 82 8.69 -17.39 -1.91
C GLY A 82 7.42 -18.25 -2.01
N LYS A 83 6.27 -17.69 -2.39
CA LYS A 83 5.03 -18.43 -2.68
C LYS A 83 4.85 -18.79 -4.17
N GLY A 84 5.90 -18.58 -4.96
CA GLY A 84 5.92 -18.75 -6.41
C GLY A 84 5.78 -17.42 -7.16
N GLU A 85 5.95 -17.47 -8.48
CA GLU A 85 5.83 -16.29 -9.35
C GLU A 85 4.37 -15.88 -9.54
N PRO A 86 3.99 -14.59 -9.53
CA PRO A 86 2.65 -14.17 -9.93
C PRO A 86 2.35 -14.62 -11.38
N PRO A 87 1.09 -14.93 -11.73
CA PRO A 87 0.70 -15.22 -13.11
C PRO A 87 0.96 -14.01 -14.01
N GLU A 88 1.31 -14.26 -15.27
CA GLU A 88 1.42 -13.19 -16.26
C GLU A 88 0.05 -12.57 -16.51
N GLY A 89 -0.05 -11.25 -16.41
CA GLY A 89 -1.29 -10.53 -16.71
C GLY A 89 -1.57 -10.57 -18.21
N ASN A 90 -2.57 -11.34 -18.62
CA ASN A 90 -3.08 -11.36 -19.98
C ASN A 90 -4.60 -11.09 -20.01
N GLU A 91 -5.14 -10.75 -21.18
CA GLU A 91 -6.56 -10.42 -21.33
C GLU A 91 -7.49 -11.59 -20.93
N GLU A 92 -7.04 -12.83 -21.11
CA GLU A 92 -7.78 -14.05 -20.70
C GLU A 92 -7.80 -14.25 -19.17
N SER A 93 -6.89 -13.63 -18.45
CA SER A 93 -6.82 -13.66 -16.97
C SER A 93 -7.94 -12.85 -16.33
N ILE A 94 -8.53 -11.92 -17.08
CA ILE A 94 -9.59 -11.02 -16.61
C ILE A 94 -10.90 -11.81 -16.56
N GLY A 95 -11.34 -12.17 -15.35
CA GLY A 95 -12.57 -12.94 -15.11
C GLY A 95 -12.38 -14.45 -14.92
N GLY A 96 -11.14 -14.95 -15.02
CA GLY A 96 -10.78 -16.32 -14.68
C GLY A 96 -10.72 -16.58 -13.17
N THR A 97 -10.16 -17.72 -12.76
CA THR A 97 -9.96 -18.05 -11.33
C THR A 97 -8.59 -17.65 -10.79
N GLU A 98 -7.70 -17.16 -11.66
CA GLU A 98 -6.30 -16.81 -11.33
C GLU A 98 -6.20 -15.72 -10.26
N TRP A 99 -7.21 -14.84 -10.13
CA TRP A 99 -7.25 -13.80 -9.10
C TRP A 99 -7.11 -14.35 -7.68
N ARG A 100 -7.54 -15.59 -7.42
CA ARG A 100 -7.39 -16.23 -6.10
C ARG A 100 -5.93 -16.41 -5.73
N SER A 101 -5.08 -16.68 -6.71
CA SER A 101 -3.65 -16.90 -6.50
C SER A 101 -2.88 -15.62 -6.19
N VAL A 102 -3.44 -14.46 -6.53
CA VAL A 102 -2.85 -13.12 -6.26
C VAL A 102 -3.63 -12.34 -5.20
N TRP A 103 -4.62 -12.95 -4.58
CA TRP A 103 -5.34 -12.35 -3.46
C TRP A 103 -4.51 -12.50 -2.18
N VAL A 104 -4.41 -11.44 -1.37
CA VAL A 104 -3.77 -11.48 -0.04
C VAL A 104 -4.88 -11.37 1.02
N GLU A 105 -4.99 -12.38 1.87
CA GLU A 105 -6.07 -12.55 2.82
C GLU A 105 -6.12 -11.39 3.82
N ASN A 106 -7.27 -10.70 3.87
CA ASN A 106 -7.54 -9.57 4.76
C ASN A 106 -6.44 -8.50 4.82
N ARG A 107 -5.72 -8.27 3.71
CA ARG A 107 -4.60 -7.31 3.65
C ARG A 107 -4.95 -5.95 4.25
N ASN A 108 -6.07 -5.36 3.84
CA ASN A 108 -6.46 -4.02 4.32
C ASN A 108 -6.88 -4.02 5.79
N GLY A 109 -7.43 -5.12 6.31
CA GLY A 109 -7.82 -5.25 7.73
C GLY A 109 -6.63 -5.55 8.66
N ILE A 110 -5.48 -5.95 8.12
CA ILE A 110 -4.23 -6.05 8.87
C ILE A 110 -3.63 -4.65 9.12
N PHE A 111 -3.95 -3.69 8.26
CA PHE A 111 -3.36 -2.35 8.28
C PHE A 111 -4.08 -1.35 9.20
N VAL A 112 -5.29 -1.68 9.69
CA VAL A 112 -6.22 -0.75 10.39
C VAL A 112 -6.73 -1.33 11.70
#